data_AF-A0A952WLH1-F1
#
_entry.id   AF-A0A952WLH1-F1
#
_cell.length_a   1.000
_cell.length_b   1.000
_cell.length_c   1.000
_cell.angle_alpha   90.00
_cell.angle_beta   90.00
_cell.angle_gamma   90.00
#
_symmetry.space_group_name_H-M   'P 1'
#
loop_
_entity.id
_entity.type
_entity.pdbx_description
1 polymer ?
#
loop_
_entity_poly.entity_id
_entity_poly.type
_entity_poly.pdbx_seq_one_letter_code
_entity_poly.pdbx_strand_id
1 'polypeptide(L)' 'MDQADDANLVDEEDACPVCSERNADRLAWLDDEKVECQMCGTVYKPPRGGE' A
#
# COMPACT_ATOMS: atom_id res chain seq x y z
N MET A 1 -13.77 15.73 19.20
CA MET A 1 -12.84 14.78 19.84
C MET A 1 -12.48 13.78 18.78
N ASP A 2 -11.27 13.94 18.25
CA ASP A 2 -10.32 12.91 17.83
C ASP A 2 -10.89 11.73 17.04
N GLN A 3 -11.37 11.97 15.82
CA GLN A 3 -11.37 10.92 14.81
C GLN A 3 -10.06 11.08 14.04
N ALA A 4 -8.98 10.58 14.64
CA ALA A 4 -7.75 10.35 13.91
C ALA A 4 -8.12 9.47 12.73
N ASP A 5 -8.09 10.05 11.53
CA ASP A 5 -7.42 9.52 10.37
C ASP A 5 -6.92 8.08 10.63
N ASP A 6 -7.84 7.12 10.62
CA ASP A 6 -7.52 5.74 10.26
C ASP A 6 -7.24 5.88 8.76
N ALA A 7 -6.06 6.46 8.49
CA ALA A 7 -5.48 6.58 7.18
C ALA A 7 -5.66 5.20 6.58
N ASN A 8 -6.15 5.15 5.35
CA ASN A 8 -6.35 3.91 4.62
C ASN A 8 -4.98 3.21 4.54
N LEU A 9 -4.60 2.44 5.56
CA LEU A 9 -3.28 1.86 5.75
C LEU A 9 -3.44 0.38 5.43
N VAL A 10 -2.67 -0.11 4.48
CA VAL A 10 -2.54 -1.54 4.22
C VAL A 10 -1.76 -2.21 5.35
N ASP A 11 -1.92 -3.52 5.46
CA ASP A 11 -1.14 -4.35 6.38
C ASP A 11 0.37 -4.20 6.13
N GLU A 12 1.16 -4.51 7.15
CA GLU A 12 2.63 -4.45 7.07
C GLU A 12 3.21 -5.39 6.01
N GLU A 13 2.48 -6.45 5.68
CA GLU A 13 2.83 -7.42 4.64
C GLU A 13 2.60 -6.87 3.23
N ASP A 14 1.61 -5.98 3.06
CA ASP A 14 1.25 -5.33 1.80
C ASP A 14 1.94 -3.96 1.62
N ALA A 15 2.71 -3.52 2.62
CA ALA A 15 3.49 -2.30 2.59
C ALA A 15 4.54 -2.33 1.47
N CYS A 16 4.94 -1.14 1.02
CA CYS A 16 6.02 -1.04 0.06
C CYS A 16 7.32 -1.63 0.65
N PRO A 17 7.95 -2.64 0.03
CA PRO A 17 9.15 -3.30 0.59
C PRO A 17 10.40 -2.40 0.56
N VAL A 18 10.34 -1.26 -0.14
CA VAL A 18 11.49 -0.35 -0.29
C VAL A 18 11.45 0.78 0.73
N CYS A 19 10.29 1.44 0.86
CA CYS A 19 10.16 2.62 1.70
C CYS A 19 9.19 2.43 2.88
N SER A 20 8.63 1.24 3.03
CA SER A 20 7.65 0.89 4.07
C SER A 20 6.40 1.77 4.07
N GLU A 21 6.05 2.35 2.92
CA GLU A 21 4.80 3.09 2.74
C GLU A 21 3.64 2.11 2.91
N ARG A 22 2.77 2.41 3.87
CA ARG A 22 1.57 1.64 4.17
C ARG A 22 0.30 2.35 3.74
N ASN A 23 0.38 3.62 3.35
CA ASN A 23 -0.81 4.36 2.99
C ASN A 23 -1.34 3.89 1.63
N ALA A 24 -2.49 3.21 1.62
CA ALA A 24 -3.19 2.71 0.47
C ALA A 24 -3.51 3.82 -0.55
N ASP A 25 -3.78 5.06 -0.13
CA ASP A 25 -3.94 6.19 -1.07
C ASP A 25 -2.64 6.49 -1.85
N ARG A 26 -1.49 6.09 -1.30
CA ARG A 26 -0.16 6.19 -1.92
C ARG A 26 0.30 4.89 -2.58
N LEU A 27 -0.51 3.85 -2.55
CA LEU A 27 -0.24 2.55 -3.16
C LEU A 27 -1.24 2.38 -4.30
N ALA A 28 -0.84 2.70 -5.52
CA ALA A 28 -1.68 2.58 -6.70
C ALA A 28 -1.72 1.12 -7.16
N TRP A 29 -2.87 0.47 -7.00
CA TRP A 29 -3.09 -0.90 -7.47
C TRP A 29 -3.27 -0.86 -9.00
N LEU A 30 -2.24 -1.30 -9.72
CA LEU A 30 -2.21 -1.31 -11.18
C LEU A 30 -2.99 -2.50 -11.75
N ASP A 31 -2.90 -3.64 -11.09
CA ASP A 31 -3.57 -4.91 -11.41
C ASP A 31 -3.94 -5.62 -10.08
N ASP A 32 -4.70 -6.72 -10.14
CA ASP A 32 -5.01 -7.57 -8.97
C ASP A 32 -3.77 -8.17 -8.28
N GLU A 33 -2.60 -8.07 -8.94
CA GLU A 33 -1.34 -8.65 -8.49
C GLU A 33 -0.19 -7.63 -8.37
N LYS A 34 -0.41 -6.34 -8.68
CA LYS A 34 0.67 -5.35 -8.72
C LYS A 34 0.25 -4.01 -8.12
N VAL A 35 1.11 -3.51 -7.25
CA VAL A 35 0.97 -2.21 -6.61
C VAL A 35 2.18 -1.36 -6.94
N GLU A 36 1.94 -0.13 -7.36
CA GLU A 36 2.94 0.92 -7.49
C GLU A 36 2.90 1.84 -6.28
N CYS A 37 4.02 1.95 -5.57
CA CYS A 37 4.16 2.93 -4.53
C CYS A 37 4.36 4.32 -5.13
N GLN A 38 3.39 5.22 -4.99
CA GLN A 38 3.46 6.61 -5.43
C GLN A 38 4.50 7.44 -4.66
N MET A 39 4.99 6.94 -3.53
CA MET A 39 5.98 7.65 -2.72
C MET A 39 7.41 7.46 -3.24
N CYS A 40 7.78 6.24 -3.62
CA CYS A 40 9.13 5.92 -4.10
C CYS A 40 9.19 5.46 -5.57
N GLY A 41 8.04 5.22 -6.20
CA GLY A 41 7.92 4.70 -7.56
C GLY A 41 8.20 3.19 -7.70
N THR A 42 8.28 2.45 -6.59
CA THR A 42 8.52 1.00 -6.65
C THR A 42 7.24 0.26 -7.01
N VAL A 43 7.29 -0.54 -8.08
CA VAL A 43 6.24 -1.50 -8.42
C VAL A 43 6.58 -2.85 -7.77
N TYR A 44 5.68 -3.37 -6.95
CA TYR A 44 5.84 -4.64 -6.25
C TYR A 44 4.54 -5.45 -6.30
N LYS A 45 4.66 -6.75 -5.98
CA LYS A 45 3.52 -7.66 -5.89
C LYS A 45 3.19 -7.90 -4.41
N PRO A 46 2.05 -7.42 -3.90
CA PRO A 46 1.61 -7.74 -2.54
C PRO A 46 1.43 -9.25 -2.36
N PRO A 47 1.77 -9.81 -1.18
CA PRO A 47 1.66 -11.25 -0.92
C PRO A 47 0.22 -11.75 -0.84
N ARG A 48 -0.76 -10.90 -0.48
CA ARG A 48 -2.19 -11.23 -0.53
C ARG A 48 -2.88 -10.44 -1.62
N GLY A 49 -2.63 -10.83 -2.88
CA GLY A 49 -3.49 -10.43 -3.99
C GLY A 49 -4.88 -11.07 -3.84
N GLY A 50 -5.79 -10.35 -3.20
CA GLY A 50 -7.26 -10.48 -3.23
C GLY A 50 -7.87 -11.89 -3.14
N GLU A 51 -8.41 -12.23 -1.96
CA GLU A 51 -9.48 -13.23 -1.79
C GLU A 51 -10.74 -12.59 -1.19
#